data_AF-A0A8J7C7K8-F1
#
_entry.id   AF-A0A8J7C7K8-F1
#
_cell.length_a   1.000
_cell.length_b   1.000
_cell.length_c   1.000
_cell.angle_alpha   90.00
_cell.angle_beta   90.00
_cell.angle_gamma   90.00
#
_symmetry.space_group_name_H-M   'P 1'
#
loop_
_entity.id
_entity.type
_entity.pdbx_description
1 polymer ?
#
loop_
_entity_poly.entity_id
_entity_poly.type
_entity_poly.pdbx_seq_one_letter_code
_entity_poly.pdbx_strand_id
1 'polypeptide(L)' 'MFNVANLTTKGRYLIEGERGEWHYSGCTGSKYNFWRKAVGSTRRVNLTLSAIQVKRRLWQEVQTLNLGNLEAFRGE' A
#
# COMPACT_ATOMS: atom_id res chain seq x y z
N MET A 1 9.05 -8.80 -6.03
CA MET A 1 9.60 -8.03 -4.88
C MET A 1 9.23 -6.57 -5.07
N PHE A 2 8.63 -5.92 -4.07
CA PHE A 2 8.13 -4.56 -4.20
C PHE A 2 9.28 -3.54 -4.33
N ASN A 3 9.17 -2.57 -5.25
CA ASN A 3 10.15 -1.49 -5.36
C ASN A 3 9.74 -0.30 -4.49
N VAL A 4 10.58 0.06 -3.52
CA VAL A 4 10.38 1.20 -2.60
C VAL A 4 10.17 2.53 -3.34
N ALA A 5 10.69 2.68 -4.56
CA ALA A 5 10.47 3.87 -5.38
C ALA A 5 9.01 4.04 -5.85
N ASN A 6 8.19 2.98 -5.80
CA ASN A 6 6.77 3.02 -6.12
C ASN A 6 5.89 3.45 -4.92
N LEU A 7 6.50 3.79 -3.78
CA LEU A 7 5.76 4.36 -2.65
C LEU A 7 5.32 5.79 -3.00
N THR A 8 4.01 6.00 -2.97
CA THR A 8 3.35 7.28 -3.15
C THR A 8 2.47 7.56 -1.94
N THR A 9 2.43 8.81 -1.50
CA THR A 9 1.64 9.24 -0.35
C THR A 9 0.13 9.15 -0.58
N LYS A 10 -0.29 9.02 -1.85
CA LYS A 10 -1.69 8.76 -2.24
C LYS A 10 -2.00 7.26 -2.35
N GLY A 11 -0.97 6.42 -2.28
CA GLY A 11 -1.10 4.97 -2.42
C GLY A 11 -1.70 4.31 -1.18
N ARG A 12 -2.38 3.21 -1.42
CA ARG A 12 -2.85 2.28 -0.39
C ARG A 12 -2.08 0.97 -0.55
N TYR A 13 -1.63 0.43 0.57
CA TYR A 13 -0.72 -0.70 0.61
C TYR A 13 -1.22 -1.76 1.56
N LEU A 14 -1.05 -3.02 1.18
CA LEU A 14 -1.25 -4.15 2.07
C LEU A 14 0.12 -4.56 2.61
N ILE A 15 0.18 -4.79 3.92
CA ILE A 15 1.41 -5.13 4.62
C ILE A 15 1.20 -6.52 5.22
N GLU A 16 1.99 -7.49 4.77
CA GLU A 16 1.94 -8.87 5.25
C GLU A 16 2.09 -8.91 6.78
N GLY A 17 1.18 -9.63 7.44
CA GLY A 17 1.10 -9.73 8.91
C GLY A 17 0.33 -8.60 9.58
N GLU A 18 0.00 -7.52 8.85
CA GLU A 18 -0.82 -6.42 9.35
C GLU A 18 -2.23 -6.47 8.76
N ARG A 19 -3.21 -6.02 9.55
CA ARG A 19 -4.61 -5.96 9.10
C ARG A 19 -4.95 -4.62 8.49
N GLY A 20 -5.70 -4.67 7.38
CA GLY A 20 -6.28 -3.51 6.72
C GLY A 20 -5.33 -2.80 5.76
N GLU A 21 -5.88 -1.77 5.12
CA GLU A 21 -5.15 -0.92 4.18
C GLU A 21 -4.31 0.13 4.93
N TRP A 22 -3.07 0.29 4.50
CA TRP A 22 -2.12 1.24 5.06
C TRP A 22 -1.79 2.35 4.07
N HIS A 23 -1.67 3.58 4.58
CA HIS A 23 -1.27 4.75 3.82
C HIS A 23 0.19 5.07 4.10
N TYR A 24 0.97 5.32 3.05
CA TYR A 24 2.34 5.80 3.19
C TYR A 24 2.35 7.30 3.51
N SER A 25 3.08 7.73 4.54
CA SER A 25 3.20 9.15 4.93
C SER A 25 4.58 9.75 4.72
N GLY A 26 5.52 9.01 4.13
CA GLY A 26 6.88 9.47 3.89
C GLY A 26 7.92 8.66 4.66
N CYS A 27 9.18 9.08 4.55
CA CYS A 27 10.31 8.45 5.24
C CYS A 27 10.91 9.38 6.30
N THR A 28 11.46 8.79 7.35
CA THR A 28 12.27 9.48 8.36
C THR A 28 13.61 8.77 8.40
N GLY A 29 14.64 9.42 7.87
CA GLY A 29 15.94 8.78 7.63
C GLY A 29 15.80 7.57 6.71
N SER A 30 16.21 6.40 7.17
CA SER A 30 16.17 5.14 6.40
C SER A 30 14.92 4.29 6.63
N LYS A 31 13.91 4.85 7.33
CA LYS A 31 12.67 4.14 7.67
C LYS A 31 11.47 4.77 6.97
N TYR A 32 10.54 3.92 6.54
CA TYR A 32 9.33 4.27 5.82
C TYR A 32 8.14 4.21 6.78
N ASN A 33 7.35 5.27 6.83
CA ASN A 33 6.24 5.40 7.76
C ASN A 33 4.91 5.14 7.05
N PHE A 34 4.10 4.33 7.70
CA PHE A 34 2.77 3.96 7.28
C PHE A 34 1.79 4.26 8.40
N TRP A 35 0.56 4.58 8.05
CA TRP A 35 -0.50 4.76 9.02
C TRP A 35 -1.83 4.23 8.49
N ARG A 36 -2.71 3.88 9.42
CA ARG A 36 -4.11 3.55 9.13
C ARG A 36 -5.02 4.08 10.22
N LYS A 37 -6.31 4.23 9.92
CA LYS A 37 -7.33 4.44 10.97
C LYS A 37 -7.66 3.11 11.64
N ALA A 38 -7.75 3.10 12.96
CA ALA A 38 -8.27 1.94 13.67
C ALA A 38 -9.76 1.77 13.36
N VAL A 39 -10.19 0.53 13.14
CA VAL A 39 -11.61 0.23 12.87
C VAL A 39 -12.42 0.61 14.11
N GLY A 40 -13.48 1.41 13.93
CA GLY A 40 -14.34 1.85 15.02
C GLY A 40 -13.72 2.90 15.96
N SER A 41 -12.60 3.53 15.58
CA SER A 41 -11.98 4.59 16.38
C SER A 41 -11.42 5.72 15.52
N THR A 42 -11.34 6.93 16.09
CA THR A 42 -10.67 8.08 15.47
C THR A 42 -9.14 8.01 15.59
N ARG A 43 -8.62 7.02 16.32
CA ARG A 43 -7.19 6.83 16.54
C ARG A 43 -6.47 6.34 15.27
N ARG A 44 -5.28 6.88 15.04
CA ARG A 44 -4.36 6.41 13.99
C ARG A 44 -3.39 5.40 14.56
N VAL A 45 -3.19 4.31 13.84
CA VAL A 45 -2.13 3.34 14.09
C VAL A 45 -1.00 3.65 13.13
N ASN A 46 0.22 3.79 13.66
CA ASN A 46 1.42 4.05 12.87
C ASN A 46 2.30 2.81 12.85
N LEU A 47 2.95 2.56 11.72
CA LEU A 47 3.89 1.49 11.52
C LEU A 47 5.09 2.01 10.76
N THR A 48 6.28 1.71 11.26
CA THR A 48 7.53 2.13 10.63
C THR A 48 8.29 0.89 10.17
N LEU A 49 8.62 0.84 8.89
CA LEU A 49 9.30 -0.29 8.26
C LEU A 49 10.64 0.13 7.65
N SER A 50 11.66 -0.72 7.76
CA SER A 50 12.92 -0.53 7.03
C SER A 50 12.74 -0.84 5.54
N ALA A 51 13.66 -0.36 4.68
CA ALA A 51 13.65 -0.65 3.25
C ALA A 51 13.51 -2.16 2.94
N ILE A 52 14.24 -3.01 3.66
CA ILE A 52 14.18 -4.47 3.50
C ILE A 52 12.79 -5.02 3.85
N GLN A 53 12.17 -4.52 4.91
CA GLN A 53 10.83 -4.94 5.32
C GLN A 53 9.78 -4.51 4.31
N VAL A 54 9.86 -3.29 3.77
CA VAL A 54 8.97 -2.84 2.69
C VAL A 54 9.10 -3.76 1.48
N LYS A 55 10.32 -4.08 1.03
CA LYS A 55 10.50 -4.95 -0.15
C LYS A 55 9.95 -6.37 0.04
N ARG A 56 9.94 -6.87 1.27
CA ARG A 56 9.51 -8.23 1.63
C ARG A 56 8.03 -8.35 1.99
N ARG A 57 7.51 -7.41 2.80
CA ARG A 57 6.16 -7.47 3.39
C ARG A 57 5.13 -6.65 2.63
N LEU A 58 5.55 -5.69 1.81
CA LEU A 58 4.59 -4.82 1.13
C LEU A 58 4.10 -5.48 -0.16
N TRP A 59 2.78 -5.62 -0.25
CA TRP A 59 2.08 -6.04 -1.45
C TRP A 59 1.35 -4.80 -1.97
N GLN A 60 1.71 -4.36 -3.19
CA GLN A 60 0.92 -3.34 -3.85
C GLN A 60 -0.41 -3.99 -4.22
N GLU A 61 -1.53 -3.40 -3.80
CA GLU A 61 -2.77 -3.68 -4.49
C GLU A 61 -2.52 -3.28 -5.95
N VAL A 62 -2.55 -4.29 -6.82
CA VAL A 62 -2.44 -4.12 -8.28
C VAL A 62 -3.40 -2.99 -8.61
N GLN A 63 -2.86 -1.94 -9.26
CA GLN A 63 -3.62 -0.78 -9.71
C GLN A 63 -5.01 -1.24 -10.07
N THR A 64 -6.04 -0.65 -9.45
CA THR A 64 -7.46 -0.83 -9.75
C THR A 64 -7.56 -1.35 -11.17
N LEU A 65 -7.68 -2.67 -11.33
CA LEU A 65 -7.65 -3.29 -12.65
C LEU A 65 -8.79 -2.59 -13.37
N ASN A 66 -8.46 -1.78 -14.39
CA ASN A 66 -9.44 -0.96 -15.07
C ASN A 66 -10.23 -1.92 -15.95
N LEU A 67 -11.13 -2.68 -15.30
CA LEU A 67 -11.92 -3.76 -15.87
C LEU A 67 -12.85 -3.24 -16.97
N GLY A 68 -13.06 -1.93 -17.05
CA GLY A 68 -13.82 -1.29 -18.13
C GLY A 68 -13.20 -1.46 -19.52
N ASN A 69 -11.93 -1.88 -19.63
CA ASN A 69 -11.28 -2.09 -20.94
C ASN A 69 -11.31 -3.56 -21.43
N LEU A 70 -11.81 -4.50 -20.62
CA LEU A 70 -11.95 -5.91 -21.04
C LEU A 70 -13.27 -6.20 -21.76
N GLU A 71 -14.29 -5.33 -21.61
CA GLU A 71 -15.58 -5.52 -22.29
C GLU A 71 -15.54 -5.16 -23.78
N ALA A 72 -14.50 -4.46 -24.24
CA ALA A 72 -14.32 -4.09 -25.66
C ALA A 72 -13.76 -5.24 -26.53
N PHE A 73 -13.39 -6.39 -25.95
CA PHE A 73 -12.80 -7.52 -26.70
C PHE A 73 -13.83 -8.63 -27.04
N ARG A 74 -15.10 -8.46 -26.67
CA ARG A 74 -16.16 -9.44 -26.96
C ARG A 74 -17.20 -8.85 -27.91
N GLY A 75 -16.75 -8.53 -29.12
CA GLY A 75 -17.60 -7.98 -30.16
C GLY A 75 -16.92 -7.96 -31.53
N GLU A 76 -16.40 -9.12 -31.95
CA GLU A 76 -16.08 -9.41 -33.35
C GLU A 76 -16.52 -10.84 -33.69
#